data_AF-D8LZL5-F1
#
_entry.id   AF-D8LZL5-F1
#
_cell.length_a   1.000
_cell.length_b   1.000
_cell.length_c   1.000
_cell.angle_alpha   90.00
_cell.angle_beta   90.00
_cell.angle_gamma   90.00
#
_symmetry.space_group_name_H-M   'P 1'
#
loop_
_entity.id
_entity.type
_entity.pdbx_description
1 polymer ?
#
loop_
_entity_poly.entity_id
_entity_poly.type
_entity_poly.pdbx_seq_one_letter_code
_entity_poly.pdbx_strand_id
1 'polypeptide(L)'
;MVTKSSSKRVWWVCENGHHYQSTVYNRGSTHNTGCPICLGRKVSEETSLARCQQLLPFLDMTKNGDLNPSQFSIHSRKALYWRCPEGETDHSKRDHKWRCSVNEMLHVYNGECPYCSRILVFEGNPEREKRGTKSNGTSTSSGNSRKNRCYELICVERKAKMVSGKARRRVFDIDGLIETMQANETNVE
;
A
#
# COMPACT_ATOMS: atom_id res chain seq x y z
N MET A 1 -0.34 30.45 -17.64
CA MET A 1 -1.52 30.08 -16.80
C MET A 1 -1.67 28.57 -16.74
N VAL A 2 -1.83 27.98 -15.55
CA VAL A 2 -2.15 26.56 -15.34
C VAL A 2 -3.54 26.48 -14.71
N THR A 3 -4.47 25.78 -15.35
CA THR A 3 -5.86 25.65 -14.89
C THR A 3 -6.10 24.26 -14.29
N LYS A 4 -7.17 24.11 -13.49
CA LYS A 4 -7.54 22.83 -12.83
C LYS A 4 -7.79 21.68 -13.82
N SER A 5 -8.13 21.99 -15.07
CA SER A 5 -8.35 21.02 -16.15
C SER A 5 -7.09 20.72 -16.98
N SER A 6 -5.93 21.26 -16.61
CA SER A 6 -4.72 21.11 -17.40
C SER A 6 -4.22 19.67 -17.43
N SER A 7 -3.91 19.18 -18.64
CA SER A 7 -3.26 17.89 -18.88
C SER A 7 -1.74 17.92 -18.62
N LYS A 8 -1.17 19.08 -18.23
CA LYS A 8 0.25 19.20 -17.90
C LYS A 8 0.62 18.26 -16.74
N ARG A 9 1.67 17.47 -16.94
CA ARG A 9 2.25 16.59 -15.93
C ARG A 9 3.25 17.35 -15.09
N VAL A 10 3.06 17.34 -13.78
CA VAL A 10 3.96 17.97 -12.82
C VAL A 10 4.27 16.99 -11.69
N TRP A 11 5.31 17.29 -10.92
CA TRP A 11 5.69 16.51 -9.75
C TRP A 11 4.82 16.87 -8.54
N TRP A 12 4.35 15.84 -7.84
CA TRP A 12 3.54 15.93 -6.63
C TRP A 12 4.27 15.22 -5.48
N VAL A 13 4.02 15.70 -4.27
CA VAL A 13 4.44 15.04 -3.03
C VAL A 13 3.18 14.74 -2.22
N CYS A 14 3.00 13.49 -1.78
CA CYS A 14 1.90 13.15 -0.89
C CYS A 14 2.27 13.34 0.59
N GLU A 15 1.29 13.21 1.49
CA GLU A 15 1.49 13.33 2.95
C GLU A 15 2.49 12.32 3.52
N ASN A 16 2.66 11.16 2.88
CA ASN A 16 3.66 10.16 3.25
C ASN A 16 5.05 10.46 2.67
N GLY A 17 5.23 11.60 1.99
CA GLY A 17 6.50 12.03 1.39
C GLY A 17 6.84 11.37 0.05
N HIS A 18 5.92 10.66 -0.60
CA HIS A 18 6.20 10.04 -1.89
C HIS A 18 6.18 11.07 -3.03
N HIS A 19 7.23 11.06 -3.85
CA HIS A 19 7.34 11.88 -5.05
C HIS A 19 6.78 11.12 -6.27
N TYR A 20 5.86 11.74 -7.01
CA TYR A 20 5.26 11.11 -8.20
C TYR A 20 4.78 12.15 -9.21
N GLN A 21 4.77 11.76 -10.49
CA GLN A 21 4.20 12.59 -11.54
C GLN A 21 2.72 12.29 -11.75
N SER A 22 1.91 13.33 -11.94
CA SER A 22 0.52 13.22 -12.36
C SER A 22 0.09 14.52 -13.07
N THR A 23 -1.00 14.46 -13.84
CA THR A 23 -1.56 15.67 -14.44
C THR A 23 -2.27 16.52 -13.40
N VAL A 24 -2.30 17.84 -13.61
CA VAL A 24 -3.07 18.77 -12.75
C VAL A 24 -4.54 18.37 -12.74
N TYR A 25 -5.11 18.02 -13.89
CA TYR A 25 -6.46 17.49 -14.01
C TYR A 25 -6.74 16.27 -13.11
N ASN A 26 -5.85 15.27 -13.10
CA ASN A 26 -6.04 14.05 -12.31
C ASN A 26 -5.95 14.27 -10.80
N ARG A 27 -5.48 15.44 -10.36
CA ARG A 27 -5.31 15.82 -8.95
C ARG A 27 -6.32 16.87 -8.50
N GLY A 28 -6.67 17.80 -9.37
CA GLY A 28 -7.64 18.87 -9.12
C GLY A 28 -9.10 18.50 -9.45
N SER A 29 -9.34 17.38 -10.14
CA SER A 29 -10.70 16.89 -10.39
C SER A 29 -11.34 16.26 -9.13
N THR A 30 -12.67 16.14 -9.17
CA THR A 30 -13.47 15.40 -8.18
C THR A 30 -13.04 13.93 -8.04
N HIS A 31 -12.40 13.37 -9.07
CA HIS A 31 -11.92 11.98 -9.12
C HIS A 31 -10.44 11.84 -8.75
N ASN A 32 -9.95 12.73 -7.88
CA ASN A 32 -8.56 12.78 -7.42
C ASN A 32 -7.93 11.38 -7.32
N THR A 33 -6.99 11.13 -8.23
CA THR A 33 -6.40 9.80 -8.39
C THR A 33 -5.55 9.37 -7.18
N GLY A 34 -5.16 10.29 -6.30
CA GLY A 34 -4.33 9.99 -5.14
C GLY A 34 -2.89 9.59 -5.49
N CYS A 35 -2.07 9.29 -4.47
CA CYS A 35 -0.70 8.87 -4.67
C CYS A 35 -0.63 7.42 -5.21
N PRO A 36 -0.02 7.17 -6.37
CA PRO A 36 0.05 5.83 -6.96
C PRO A 36 0.89 4.84 -6.13
N ILE A 37 1.82 5.33 -5.30
CA ILE A 37 2.64 4.48 -4.41
C ILE A 37 1.80 4.04 -3.20
N CYS A 38 1.12 4.97 -2.52
CA CYS A 38 0.21 4.64 -1.41
C CYS A 38 -0.91 3.69 -1.84
N LEU A 39 -1.41 3.85 -3.07
CA LEU A 39 -2.49 3.01 -3.62
C LEU A 39 -1.97 1.70 -4.24
N GLY A 40 -0.67 1.40 -4.13
CA GLY A 40 -0.08 0.15 -4.62
C GLY A 40 -0.09 -0.01 -6.15
N ARG A 41 -0.30 1.08 -6.91
CA ARG A 41 -0.27 1.09 -8.38
C ARG A 41 1.12 1.27 -8.96
N LYS A 42 2.03 1.86 -8.18
CA LYS A 42 3.45 1.99 -8.52
C LYS A 42 4.29 1.43 -7.38
N VAL A 43 5.23 0.56 -7.72
CA VAL A 43 6.21 0.06 -6.74
C VAL A 43 7.30 1.11 -6.56
N SER A 44 7.61 1.39 -5.31
CA SER A 44 8.84 2.07 -4.88
C SER A 44 9.69 1.09 -4.07
N GLU A 45 10.98 1.36 -3.93
CA GLU A 45 11.86 0.53 -3.11
C GLU A 45 11.28 0.29 -1.72
N GLU A 46 10.85 1.36 -1.04
CA GLU A 46 10.25 1.32 0.30
C GLU A 46 9.06 0.36 0.37
N THR A 47 8.17 0.44 -0.63
CA THR A 47 6.95 -0.38 -0.66
C THR A 47 7.13 -1.76 -1.28
N SER A 48 8.34 -2.14 -1.71
CA SER A 48 8.58 -3.40 -2.42
C SER A 48 8.30 -4.61 -1.53
N LEU A 49 7.54 -5.58 -2.02
CA LEU A 49 7.27 -6.83 -1.29
C LEU A 49 8.55 -7.59 -0.98
N ALA A 50 9.55 -7.53 -1.86
CA ALA A 50 10.88 -8.10 -1.64
C ALA A 50 11.59 -7.56 -0.38
N ARG A 51 11.20 -6.37 0.12
CA ARG A 51 11.76 -5.80 1.35
C ARG A 51 10.98 -6.17 2.61
N CYS A 52 9.79 -6.76 2.49
CA CYS A 52 8.99 -7.14 3.65
C CYS A 52 9.32 -8.58 4.09
N GLN A 53 10.38 -8.73 4.88
CA GLN A 53 10.84 -10.03 5.39
C GLN A 53 9.77 -10.80 6.16
N GLN A 54 8.79 -10.12 6.73
CA GLN A 54 7.67 -10.75 7.45
C GLN A 54 6.70 -11.49 6.52
N LEU A 55 6.53 -11.04 5.27
CA LEU A 55 5.59 -11.65 4.33
C LEU A 55 6.21 -12.69 3.42
N LEU A 56 7.51 -12.59 3.12
CA LEU A 56 8.19 -13.50 2.21
C LEU A 56 8.08 -14.99 2.60
N PRO A 57 8.17 -15.40 3.88
CA PRO A 57 8.02 -16.80 4.28
C PRO A 57 6.64 -17.39 3.95
N PHE A 58 5.62 -16.54 3.85
CA PHE A 58 4.26 -16.98 3.51
C PHE A 58 4.04 -17.10 2.00
N LEU A 59 4.93 -16.56 1.17
CA LEU A 59 4.74 -16.53 -0.27
C LEU A 59 4.98 -17.93 -0.87
N ASP A 60 3.98 -18.46 -1.58
CA ASP A 60 4.09 -19.76 -2.25
C ASP A 60 4.71 -19.59 -3.64
N MET A 61 6.04 -19.72 -3.74
CA MET A 61 6.75 -19.59 -5.02
C MET A 61 6.40 -20.71 -6.00
N THR A 62 6.08 -21.91 -5.52
CA THR A 62 5.69 -23.04 -6.37
C THR A 62 4.38 -22.76 -7.10
N LYS A 63 3.40 -22.16 -6.41
CA LYS A 63 2.11 -21.78 -7.02
C LYS A 63 2.16 -20.48 -7.82
N ASN A 64 3.03 -19.54 -7.46
CA ASN A 64 3.17 -18.27 -8.17
C ASN A 64 4.16 -18.32 -9.36
N GLY A 65 4.89 -19.43 -9.54
CA GLY A 65 5.85 -19.60 -10.64
C GLY A 65 7.04 -18.64 -10.52
N ASP A 66 7.45 -18.06 -11.66
CA ASP A 66 8.59 -17.13 -11.76
C ASP A 66 8.29 -15.70 -11.24
N LEU A 67 7.44 -15.59 -10.23
CA LEU A 67 7.07 -14.31 -9.65
C LEU A 67 8.30 -13.62 -9.06
N ASN A 68 8.55 -12.38 -9.47
CA ASN A 68 9.58 -11.54 -8.85
C ASN A 68 8.93 -10.64 -7.78
N PRO A 69 9.20 -10.85 -6.47
CA PRO A 69 8.58 -10.06 -5.41
C PRO A 69 8.91 -8.56 -5.48
N SER A 70 10.02 -8.19 -6.14
CA SER A 70 10.40 -6.78 -6.26
C SER A 70 9.44 -5.96 -7.13
N GLN A 71 8.66 -6.62 -8.00
CA GLN A 71 7.66 -6.01 -8.89
C GLN A 71 6.29 -5.80 -8.23
N PHE A 72 6.14 -6.15 -6.95
CA PHE A 72 4.90 -5.99 -6.21
C PHE A 72 5.08 -5.00 -5.07
N SER A 73 4.11 -4.11 -4.90
CA SER A 73 4.01 -3.28 -3.71
C SER A 73 3.30 -4.03 -2.60
N ILE A 74 3.65 -3.79 -1.34
CA ILE A 74 2.90 -4.26 -0.18
C ILE A 74 1.44 -3.77 -0.15
N HIS A 75 1.12 -2.69 -0.86
CA HIS A 75 -0.24 -2.16 -1.02
C HIS A 75 -0.94 -2.70 -2.29
N SER A 76 -0.30 -3.64 -3.00
CA SER A 76 -0.85 -4.18 -4.24
C SER A 76 -2.13 -4.97 -3.98
N ARG A 77 -3.16 -4.69 -4.78
CA ARG A 77 -4.40 -5.48 -4.83
C ARG A 77 -4.29 -6.74 -5.69
N LYS A 78 -3.12 -7.03 -6.26
CA LYS A 78 -2.89 -8.29 -6.99
C LYS A 78 -2.90 -9.45 -6.02
N ALA A 79 -3.72 -10.46 -6.33
CA ALA A 79 -3.84 -11.68 -5.55
C ALA A 79 -2.75 -12.69 -5.89
N LEU A 80 -2.05 -13.14 -4.85
CA LEU A 80 -0.98 -14.14 -4.89
C LEU A 80 -1.41 -15.39 -4.10
N TYR A 81 -0.70 -16.48 -4.33
CA TYR A 81 -0.82 -17.69 -3.52
C TYR A 81 0.11 -17.62 -2.31
N TRP A 82 -0.42 -18.02 -1.16
CA TRP A 82 0.24 -17.99 0.13
C TRP A 82 0.13 -19.35 0.82
N ARG A 83 1.09 -19.66 1.68
CA ARG A 83 1.14 -20.88 2.48
C ARG A 83 1.64 -20.59 3.88
N CYS A 84 1.29 -21.44 4.85
CA CYS A 84 1.88 -21.38 6.17
C CYS A 84 3.33 -21.89 6.12
N PRO A 85 4.33 -21.10 6.55
CA PRO A 85 5.73 -21.57 6.60
C PRO A 85 5.90 -22.72 7.59
N GLU A 86 5.15 -22.72 8.69
CA GLU A 86 5.18 -23.81 9.68
C GLU A 86 4.64 -25.14 9.15
N GLY A 87 4.01 -25.17 7.96
CA GLY A 87 3.59 -26.41 7.31
C GLY A 87 4.77 -27.32 6.93
N GLU A 88 5.99 -26.80 6.86
CA GLU A 88 7.20 -27.61 6.64
C GLU A 88 7.57 -28.43 7.88
N THR A 89 7.29 -27.89 9.07
CA THR A 89 7.62 -28.51 10.37
C THR A 89 6.44 -29.21 11.03
N ASP A 90 5.21 -28.74 10.79
CA ASP A 90 3.98 -29.19 11.43
C ASP A 90 2.99 -29.67 10.36
N HIS A 91 2.77 -30.98 10.32
CA HIS A 91 1.90 -31.61 9.33
C HIS A 91 0.44 -31.15 9.41
N SER A 92 -0.02 -30.69 10.58
CA SER A 92 -1.38 -30.15 10.73
C SER A 92 -1.56 -28.82 9.97
N LYS A 93 -0.47 -28.14 9.63
CA LYS A 93 -0.46 -26.82 8.97
C LYS A 93 -0.10 -26.90 7.48
N ARG A 94 0.24 -28.08 6.95
CA ARG A 94 0.63 -28.25 5.52
C ARG A 94 -0.43 -27.76 4.54
N ASP A 95 -1.69 -27.88 4.93
CA ASP A 95 -2.82 -27.53 4.08
C ASP A 95 -3.31 -26.10 4.31
N HIS A 96 -2.65 -25.34 5.20
CA HIS A 96 -2.85 -23.90 5.30
C HIS A 96 -2.30 -23.19 4.06
N LYS A 97 -3.11 -23.16 3.00
CA LYS A 97 -2.82 -22.50 1.72
C LYS A 97 -4.01 -21.64 1.36
N TRP A 98 -3.76 -20.39 0.96
CA TRP A 98 -4.83 -19.46 0.63
C TRP A 98 -4.40 -18.52 -0.50
N ARG A 99 -5.39 -17.83 -1.07
CA ARG A 99 -5.19 -16.84 -2.13
C ARG A 99 -5.81 -15.52 -1.71
N CYS A 100 -5.00 -14.48 -1.63
CA CYS A 100 -5.45 -13.12 -1.29
C CYS A 100 -4.50 -12.08 -1.88
N SER A 101 -4.90 -10.81 -1.89
CA SER A 101 -4.02 -9.73 -2.31
C SER A 101 -2.87 -9.47 -1.34
N VAL A 102 -1.76 -8.91 -1.83
CA VAL A 102 -0.63 -8.49 -0.98
C VAL A 102 -1.10 -7.51 0.10
N ASN A 103 -1.98 -6.58 -0.28
CA ASN A 103 -2.59 -5.63 0.64
C ASN A 103 -3.41 -6.32 1.75
N GLU A 104 -4.23 -7.31 1.40
CA GLU A 104 -5.00 -8.09 2.39
C GLU A 104 -4.09 -8.92 3.28
N MET A 105 -3.05 -9.55 2.72
CA MET A 105 -2.08 -10.30 3.50
C MET A 105 -1.45 -9.44 4.60
N LEU A 106 -1.07 -8.20 4.26
CA LEU A 106 -0.49 -7.28 5.25
C LEU A 106 -1.53 -6.73 6.25
N HIS A 107 -2.70 -6.30 5.78
CA HIS A 107 -3.61 -5.48 6.59
C HIS A 107 -4.80 -6.24 7.18
N VAL A 108 -5.32 -7.25 6.47
CA VAL A 108 -6.47 -8.04 6.92
C VAL A 108 -5.98 -9.21 7.76
N TYR A 109 -4.94 -9.91 7.30
CA TYR A 109 -4.35 -11.04 8.02
C TYR A 109 -3.18 -10.65 8.91
N ASN A 110 -2.83 -9.36 8.96
CA ASN A 110 -1.77 -8.84 9.79
C ASN A 110 -0.40 -9.52 9.56
N GLY A 111 -0.15 -10.06 8.36
CA GLY A 111 1.05 -10.83 8.05
C GLY A 111 1.15 -12.17 8.78
N GLU A 112 0.02 -12.75 9.19
CA GLU A 112 -0.06 -14.04 9.87
C GLU A 112 -0.78 -15.07 9.02
N CYS A 113 -0.63 -16.36 9.35
CA CYS A 113 -1.40 -17.41 8.71
C CYS A 113 -2.87 -17.30 9.15
N PRO A 114 -3.83 -17.07 8.23
CA PRO A 114 -5.22 -16.85 8.59
C PRO A 114 -5.90 -18.08 9.18
N TYR A 115 -5.41 -19.29 8.88
CA TYR A 115 -5.90 -20.52 9.52
C TYR A 115 -5.40 -20.67 10.96
N CYS A 116 -4.11 -20.41 11.20
CA CYS A 116 -3.53 -20.39 12.56
C CYS A 116 -4.21 -19.33 13.44
N SER A 117 -4.45 -18.14 12.89
CA SER A 117 -5.15 -17.05 13.57
C SER A 117 -6.68 -17.22 13.58
N ARG A 118 -7.20 -18.36 13.07
CA ARG A 118 -8.63 -18.74 13.03
C ARG A 118 -9.54 -17.72 12.33
N ILE A 119 -8.97 -16.93 11.43
CA ILE A 119 -9.69 -16.02 10.54
C ILE A 119 -10.33 -16.84 9.41
N LEU A 120 -9.57 -17.78 8.84
CA LEU A 120 -10.06 -18.80 7.92
C LEU A 120 -10.17 -20.13 8.67
N VAL A 121 -11.12 -20.95 8.25
CA VAL A 121 -11.37 -22.28 8.78
C VAL A 121 -11.30 -23.26 7.63
N PHE A 122 -10.79 -24.47 7.85
CA PHE A 122 -10.83 -25.54 6.87
C PHE A 122 -12.27 -25.99 6.59
N GLU A 123 -12.57 -26.30 5.33
CA GLU A 123 -13.82 -26.97 4.97
C GLU A 123 -13.83 -28.36 5.64
N GLY A 124 -14.65 -28.49 6.70
CA GLY A 124 -14.67 -29.65 7.59
C GLY A 124 -14.98 -29.34 9.06
N ASN A 125 -15.01 -28.05 9.45
CA ASN A 125 -15.49 -27.63 10.77
C ASN A 125 -16.90 -26.98 10.67
N PRO A 126 -17.96 -27.60 11.21
CA PRO A 126 -19.36 -27.19 10.98
C PRO A 126 -19.83 -25.90 11.68
N GLU A 127 -18.96 -25.13 12.34
CA GLU A 127 -19.38 -23.96 13.12
C GLU A 127 -18.86 -22.61 12.58
N ARG A 128 -19.19 -22.24 11.34
CA ARG A 128 -19.48 -20.83 10.94
C ARG A 128 -19.79 -20.67 9.45
N GLU A 129 -20.85 -21.31 8.99
CA GLU A 129 -21.51 -20.84 7.78
C GLU A 129 -22.27 -19.54 8.13
N LYS A 130 -21.60 -18.39 7.92
CA LYS A 130 -22.15 -17.04 7.65
C LYS A 130 -21.09 -15.97 7.97
N ARG A 131 -20.19 -15.72 7.03
CA ARG A 131 -19.79 -14.33 6.75
C ARG A 131 -19.63 -14.17 5.25
N GLY A 132 -20.74 -13.77 4.65
CA GLY A 132 -20.88 -13.58 3.22
C GLY A 132 -19.79 -12.67 2.66
N THR A 133 -19.35 -13.04 1.48
CA THR A 133 -18.76 -12.16 0.49
C THR A 133 -19.65 -10.92 0.32
N LYS A 134 -19.20 -9.79 0.86
CA LYS A 134 -19.63 -8.47 0.40
C LYS A 134 -18.39 -7.66 0.08
N SER A 135 -18.01 -7.73 -1.19
CA SER A 135 -17.31 -6.63 -1.83
C SER A 135 -18.23 -5.41 -1.88
N ASN A 136 -17.62 -4.24 -1.78
CA ASN A 136 -18.16 -2.88 -1.82
C ASN A 136 -18.55 -2.28 -0.46
N GLY A 137 -17.80 -1.25 -0.06
CA GLY A 137 -18.17 -0.35 1.03
C GLY A 137 -16.96 0.14 1.84
N THR A 138 -16.58 1.38 1.58
CA THR A 138 -15.81 2.25 2.49
C THR A 138 -16.09 1.93 3.95
N SER A 139 -15.04 1.58 4.71
CA SER A 139 -15.13 1.33 6.14
C SER A 139 -14.01 2.07 6.85
N THR A 140 -14.33 3.26 7.36
CA THR A 140 -13.65 3.85 8.51
C THR A 140 -14.01 3.02 9.74
N SER A 141 -13.04 2.40 10.40
CA SER A 141 -13.21 1.94 11.78
C SER A 141 -11.91 2.13 12.57
N SER A 142 -12.03 3.02 13.54
CA SER A 142 -11.14 3.16 14.69
C SER A 142 -11.23 1.88 15.53
N GLY A 143 -10.09 1.29 15.85
CA GLY A 143 -9.99 0.09 16.68
C GLY A 143 -8.53 -0.30 16.83
N ASN A 144 -8.02 -0.24 18.06
CA ASN A 144 -6.64 -0.54 18.44
C ASN A 144 -6.25 -1.97 18.01
N SER A 145 -5.70 -2.10 16.81
CA SER A 145 -5.11 -3.34 16.31
C SER A 145 -3.60 -3.28 16.57
N ARG A 146 -3.00 -4.38 17.05
CA ARG A 146 -1.54 -4.53 17.11
C ARG A 146 -1.01 -4.38 15.68
N LYS A 147 -0.61 -3.17 15.32
CA LYS A 147 -0.23 -2.84 13.95
C LYS A 147 0.95 -3.72 13.55
N ASN A 148 0.83 -4.40 12.41
CA ASN A 148 1.91 -5.23 11.86
C ASN A 148 3.24 -4.44 11.84
N ARG A 149 4.31 -5.05 12.35
CA ARG A 149 5.63 -4.39 12.43
C ARG A 149 6.20 -4.04 11.06
N CYS A 150 5.92 -4.83 10.02
CA CYS A 150 6.27 -4.52 8.62
C CYS A 150 5.53 -3.27 8.14
N TYR A 151 4.25 -3.12 8.50
CA TYR A 151 3.48 -1.91 8.21
C TYR A 151 4.04 -0.68 8.92
N GLU A 152 4.37 -0.78 10.21
CA GLU A 152 4.95 0.35 10.96
C GLU A 152 6.33 0.76 10.40
N LEU A 153 7.21 -0.21 10.12
CA LEU A 153 8.55 0.05 9.58
C LEU A 153 8.50 0.64 8.16
N ILE A 154 7.61 0.16 7.30
CA ILE A 154 7.56 0.60 5.90
C ILE A 154 6.73 1.89 5.72
N CYS A 155 5.67 2.10 6.53
CA CYS A 155 4.71 3.19 6.30
C CYS A 155 4.73 4.31 7.35
N VAL A 156 5.27 4.10 8.56
CA VAL A 156 5.09 5.05 9.70
C VAL A 156 6.36 5.83 10.04
N GLU A 157 7.56 5.33 9.78
CA GLU A 157 8.82 5.98 10.19
C GLU A 157 9.06 7.39 9.59
N ARG A 158 8.35 7.78 8.53
CA ARG A 158 8.37 9.18 8.03
C ARG A 158 7.50 10.15 8.83
N LYS A 159 6.43 9.71 9.50
CA LYS A 159 5.62 10.61 10.35
C LYS A 159 6.41 11.11 11.55
N ALA A 160 7.29 10.28 12.12
CA ALA A 160 8.12 10.65 13.26
C ALA A 160 9.20 11.71 12.92
N LYS A 161 9.72 11.73 11.69
CA LYS A 161 10.70 12.74 11.26
C LYS A 161 10.10 14.10 10.88
N MET A 162 8.78 14.21 10.73
CA MET A 162 8.10 15.49 10.47
C MET A 162 7.58 16.17 11.75
N VAL A 163 7.48 15.46 12.87
CA VAL A 163 6.89 15.98 14.12
C VAL A 163 7.89 16.77 14.99
N SER A 164 9.20 16.72 14.70
CA SER A 164 10.21 17.51 15.44
C SER A 164 10.49 18.91 14.87
N GLY A 165 9.77 19.34 13.83
CA GLY A 165 9.87 20.71 13.31
C GLY A 165 8.49 21.33 13.18
N LYS A 166 8.22 22.41 13.91
CA LYS A 166 7.08 23.32 13.65
C LYS A 166 7.17 23.85 12.21
N ALA A 167 6.72 23.09 11.22
CA ALA A 167 6.52 23.57 9.87
C ALA A 167 5.03 23.83 9.71
N ARG A 168 4.65 25.11 9.84
CA ARG A 168 3.38 25.65 9.34
C ARG A 168 3.06 24.97 8.01
N ARG A 169 1.82 24.51 7.84
CA ARG A 169 1.26 24.07 6.56
C ARG A 169 1.68 25.07 5.48
N ARG A 170 2.68 24.74 4.67
CA ARG A 170 2.81 25.29 3.34
C ARG A 170 2.04 24.35 2.44
N VAL A 171 0.73 24.57 2.40
CA VAL A 171 0.03 24.42 1.13
C VAL A 171 0.82 25.34 0.20
N PHE A 172 1.62 24.77 -0.69
CA PHE A 172 2.13 25.57 -1.79
C PHE A 172 0.90 25.92 -2.61
N ASP A 173 0.43 27.14 -2.37
CA ASP A 173 -0.57 27.79 -3.18
C ASP A 173 -0.14 27.66 -4.63
N ILE A 174 -1.07 27.29 -5.50
CA ILE A 174 -0.79 27.05 -6.92
C ILE A 174 -0.17 28.32 -7.55
N ASP A 175 -0.47 29.48 -6.98
CA ASP A 175 0.05 30.78 -7.39
C ASP A 175 1.56 30.92 -7.14
N GLY A 176 2.10 30.36 -6.05
CA GLY A 176 3.54 30.44 -5.75
C GLY A 176 4.44 29.56 -6.63
N LEU A 177 3.90 28.48 -7.20
CA LEU A 177 4.62 27.65 -8.18
C LEU A 177 4.70 28.32 -9.55
N ILE A 178 3.69 29.13 -9.91
CA ILE A 178 3.66 29.86 -11.19
C ILE A 178 4.74 30.96 -11.22
N GLU A 179 4.94 31.68 -10.11
CA GLU A 179 5.97 32.73 -10.01
C GLU A 179 7.39 32.16 -10.13
N THR A 180 7.70 31.03 -9.48
CA THR A 180 9.03 30.40 -9.59
C THR A 180 9.36 29.85 -10.98
N MET A 181 8.35 29.49 -11.78
CA MET A 181 8.59 29.05 -13.15
C MET A 181 8.82 30.24 -14.10
N GLN A 182 8.18 31.38 -13.85
CA GLN A 182 8.37 32.60 -14.65
C GLN A 182 9.71 33.30 -14.34
N ALA A 183 10.20 33.24 -13.09
CA ALA A 183 11.48 33.83 -12.69
C ALA A 183 12.72 33.09 -13.24
N ASN A 184 12.59 31.80 -13.58
CA ASN A 184 13.67 31.01 -14.17
C ASN A 184 13.77 31.16 -15.70
N GLU A 185 12.73 31.67 -16.36
CA GLU A 185 12.75 31.96 -17.81
C GLU A 185 13.39 33.33 -18.12
N THR A 186 13.58 34.19 -17.11
CA THR A 186 14.18 35.54 -17.27
C THR A 186 15.67 35.62 -16.89
N ASN A 187 16.29 34.51 -16.48
CA ASN A 187 17.71 34.46 -16.08
C ASN A 187 18.58 33.59 -17.01
N VAL A 188 18.12 33.37 -18.23
CA VAL A 188 18.95 32.81 -19.31
C VAL A 188 19.19 33.94 -20.30
N GLU A 189 20.11 34.84 -19.95
CA GLU A 189 20.88 35.65 -20.90
C GLU A 189 22.22 34.95 -21.17
#